data_AF-A0A520UJM9-F1
#
_entry.id   AF-A0A520UJM9-F1
#
_cell.length_a   1.000
_cell.length_b   1.000
_cell.length_c   1.000
_cell.angle_alpha   90.00
_cell.angle_beta   90.00
_cell.angle_gamma   90.00
#
_symmetry.space_group_name_H-M   'P 1'
#
loop_
_entity.id
_entity.type
_entity.pdbx_description
1 polymer ?
#
loop_
_entity_poly.entity_id
_entity_poly.type
_entity_poly.pdbx_seq_one_letter_code
_entity_poly.pdbx_strand_id
1 'polypeptide(L)'
;MKKITFMLIALVTFSVSAQKKKNGTVFVDHPGIELVNAFNSAWTSGDIEGAASFLSEDFRIKNGNSKNKDDKGANKAQMIGNMTWWYNNNDYLKLTTSEGTYPDAIEYKEGDQIWVQTWDHLYAVNKQTGVEFDDPIHRLYLLNKDASKIVYISEYNNQNTYRKRNNAWPGNDRENGTIYINHKNINTVRLSIYSFINGDYEKSYSYWDENAEVNDINLPDPITLADAKKANEELVKNFTFDAADEVGYPDYLEYDLWESKDVLSWWKFRMTRKSDGKKIVLPVHYIHGFDNEGKIINVTMYFNASLMQ
;
A
#
# COMPACT_ATOMS: atom_id res chain seq x y z
N MET A 1 -13.94 37.66 71.61
CA MET A 1 -13.80 38.42 70.35
C MET A 1 -12.90 37.67 69.37
N LYS A 2 -13.46 36.98 68.38
CA LYS A 2 -12.76 36.63 67.13
C LYS A 2 -13.77 36.72 65.99
N LYS A 3 -13.65 37.78 65.18
CA LYS A 3 -14.39 37.96 63.93
C LYS A 3 -13.66 37.15 62.87
N ILE A 4 -14.32 36.17 62.26
CA ILE A 4 -13.86 35.57 61.00
C ILE A 4 -14.97 35.80 59.99
N THR A 5 -14.82 36.88 59.23
CA THR A 5 -15.67 37.17 58.08
C THR A 5 -15.19 36.29 56.93
N PHE A 6 -15.97 35.29 56.55
CA PHE A 6 -15.73 34.53 55.33
C PHE A 6 -16.08 35.41 54.13
N MET A 7 -15.06 35.83 53.38
CA MET A 7 -15.22 36.54 52.11
C MET A 7 -15.43 35.49 51.02
N LEU A 8 -16.67 35.31 50.58
CA LEU A 8 -17.03 34.44 49.48
C LEU A 8 -16.56 35.10 48.17
N ILE A 9 -15.39 34.72 47.67
CA ILE A 9 -14.94 35.12 46.33
C ILE A 9 -15.74 34.29 45.34
N ALA A 10 -16.82 34.86 44.80
CA ALA A 10 -17.48 34.33 43.62
C ALA A 10 -16.53 34.50 42.43
N LEU A 11 -15.79 33.44 42.12
CA LEU A 11 -15.11 33.27 40.84
C LEU A 11 -16.19 33.17 39.76
N VAL A 12 -16.60 34.32 39.23
CA VAL A 12 -17.35 34.39 37.98
C VAL A 12 -16.37 33.94 36.90
N THR A 13 -16.42 32.65 36.56
CA THR A 13 -15.80 32.13 35.35
C THR A 13 -16.55 32.76 34.18
N PHE A 14 -16.09 33.92 33.73
CA PHE A 14 -16.39 34.37 32.37
C PHE A 14 -15.79 33.33 31.45
N SER A 15 -16.58 32.34 31.06
CA SER A 15 -16.35 31.61 29.83
C SER A 15 -16.38 32.66 28.73
N VAL A 16 -15.21 33.21 28.41
CA VAL A 16 -14.98 33.96 27.18
C VAL A 16 -15.23 32.94 26.07
N SER A 17 -16.48 32.82 25.64
CA SER A 17 -16.82 32.24 24.36
C SER A 17 -16.19 33.17 23.34
N ALA A 18 -14.94 32.91 22.97
CA ALA A 18 -14.27 33.66 21.92
C ALA A 18 -15.24 33.73 20.73
N GLN A 19 -15.68 34.95 20.37
CA GLN A 19 -16.63 35.15 19.29
C GLN A 19 -16.04 34.51 18.02
N LYS A 20 -16.69 33.46 17.52
CA LYS A 20 -16.29 32.81 16.28
C LYS A 20 -16.45 33.82 15.14
N LYS A 21 -15.35 34.22 14.48
CA LYS A 21 -15.40 35.08 13.28
C LYS A 21 -15.75 34.21 12.07
N LYS A 22 -16.94 34.39 11.49
CA LYS A 22 -17.36 33.71 10.25
C LYS A 22 -16.58 34.27 9.05
N ASN A 23 -15.82 33.42 8.34
CA ASN A 23 -15.03 33.78 7.15
C ASN A 23 -15.59 33.26 5.81
N GLY A 24 -16.87 32.93 5.74
CA GLY A 24 -17.48 32.43 4.51
C GLY A 24 -18.67 31.53 4.77
N THR A 25 -19.18 30.92 3.71
CA THR A 25 -20.27 29.93 3.75
C THR A 25 -19.85 28.71 2.95
N VAL A 26 -20.17 27.53 3.47
CA VAL A 26 -19.92 26.24 2.81
C VAL A 26 -21.25 25.74 2.24
N PHE A 27 -21.22 25.23 1.01
CA PHE A 27 -22.38 24.74 0.28
C PHE A 27 -22.12 23.35 -0.27
N VAL A 28 -23.08 22.44 -0.06
CA VAL A 28 -23.10 21.09 -0.65
C VAL A 28 -23.69 21.10 -2.08
N ASP A 29 -24.54 22.08 -2.38
CA ASP A 29 -25.11 22.32 -3.72
C ASP A 29 -24.69 23.72 -4.19
N HIS A 30 -23.92 23.77 -5.28
CA HIS A 30 -23.40 25.02 -5.82
C HIS A 30 -22.99 24.86 -7.31
N PRO A 31 -23.24 25.84 -8.20
CA PRO A 31 -22.87 25.75 -9.62
C PRO A 31 -21.38 25.46 -9.85
N GLY A 32 -20.52 25.93 -8.94
CA GLY A 32 -19.08 25.62 -8.96
C GLY A 32 -18.76 24.13 -8.80
N ILE A 33 -19.55 23.39 -8.02
CA ILE A 33 -19.39 21.93 -7.88
C ILE A 33 -19.75 21.24 -9.21
N GLU A 34 -20.84 21.68 -9.85
CA GLU A 34 -21.25 21.17 -11.17
C GLU A 34 -20.17 21.40 -12.23
N LEU A 35 -19.57 22.60 -12.24
CA LEU A 35 -18.44 22.95 -13.12
C LEU A 35 -17.25 22.00 -12.91
N VAL A 36 -16.84 21.76 -11.67
CA VAL A 36 -15.70 20.88 -11.34
C VAL A 36 -15.99 19.43 -11.71
N ASN A 37 -17.21 18.96 -11.45
CA ASN A 37 -17.64 17.60 -11.83
C ASN A 37 -17.66 17.43 -13.35
N ALA A 38 -18.16 18.42 -14.10
CA ALA A 38 -18.15 18.41 -15.55
C ALA A 38 -16.73 18.41 -16.12
N PHE A 39 -15.83 19.22 -15.55
CA PHE A 39 -14.41 19.24 -15.91
C PHE A 39 -13.74 17.87 -15.72
N ASN A 40 -13.89 17.27 -14.53
CA ASN A 40 -13.28 15.98 -14.22
C ASN A 40 -13.88 14.84 -15.08
N SER A 41 -15.18 14.89 -15.33
CA SER A 41 -15.88 13.90 -16.19
C SER A 41 -15.40 14.00 -17.63
N ALA A 42 -15.33 15.21 -18.20
CA ALA A 42 -14.85 15.43 -19.56
C ALA A 42 -13.40 14.96 -19.73
N TRP A 43 -12.53 15.26 -18.75
CA TRP A 43 -11.13 14.78 -18.79
C TRP A 43 -11.07 13.25 -18.80
N THR A 44 -11.71 12.59 -17.85
CA THR A 44 -11.63 11.13 -17.70
C THR A 44 -12.35 10.37 -18.82
N SER A 45 -13.32 10.98 -19.49
CA SER A 45 -13.95 10.44 -20.70
C SER A 45 -13.18 10.73 -22.00
N GLY A 46 -12.07 11.47 -21.94
CA GLY A 46 -11.25 11.82 -23.11
C GLY A 46 -11.73 13.03 -23.92
N ASP A 47 -12.75 13.75 -23.46
CA ASP A 47 -13.16 15.03 -24.04
C ASP A 47 -12.23 16.15 -23.54
N ILE A 48 -11.00 16.14 -24.05
CA ILE A 48 -9.95 17.06 -23.62
C ILE A 48 -10.28 18.51 -24.00
N GLU A 49 -10.92 18.74 -25.14
CA GLU A 49 -11.34 20.08 -25.57
C GLU A 49 -12.46 20.62 -24.66
N GLY A 50 -13.46 19.79 -24.35
CA GLY A 50 -14.50 20.13 -23.38
C GLY A 50 -13.93 20.42 -22.00
N ALA A 51 -13.02 19.57 -21.49
CA ALA A 51 -12.33 19.79 -20.23
C ALA A 51 -11.53 21.12 -20.23
N ALA A 52 -10.77 21.37 -21.30
CA ALA A 52 -9.99 22.60 -21.45
C ALA A 52 -10.86 23.86 -21.50
N SER A 53 -12.10 23.74 -21.99
CA SER A 53 -13.04 24.86 -22.06
C SER A 53 -13.42 25.39 -20.68
N PHE A 54 -13.38 24.57 -19.64
CA PHE A 54 -13.68 24.98 -18.26
C PHE A 54 -12.52 25.75 -17.58
N LEU A 55 -11.32 25.77 -18.16
CA LEU A 55 -10.16 26.45 -17.60
C LEU A 55 -10.07 27.90 -18.09
N SER A 56 -9.74 28.84 -17.20
CA SER A 56 -9.46 30.24 -17.57
C SER A 56 -8.17 30.35 -18.41
N GLU A 57 -8.01 31.44 -19.17
CA GLU A 57 -6.80 31.66 -19.98
C GLU A 57 -5.52 31.78 -19.14
N ASP A 58 -5.63 32.35 -17.95
CA ASP A 58 -4.55 32.52 -16.99
C ASP A 58 -4.36 31.32 -16.03
N PHE A 59 -5.05 30.21 -16.29
CA PHE A 59 -5.10 29.05 -15.40
C PHE A 59 -3.74 28.57 -14.91
N ARG A 60 -3.69 28.12 -13.64
CA ARG A 60 -2.53 27.46 -13.03
C ARG A 60 -2.90 26.23 -12.20
N ILE A 61 -2.10 25.17 -12.26
CA ILE A 61 -2.16 24.04 -11.32
C ILE A 61 -0.83 23.84 -10.60
N LYS A 62 -0.89 23.58 -9.30
CA LYS A 62 0.29 23.35 -8.46
C LYS A 62 0.15 22.10 -7.61
N ASN A 63 1.28 21.47 -7.34
CA ASN A 63 1.39 20.49 -6.27
C ASN A 63 1.45 21.23 -4.92
N GLY A 64 0.44 21.03 -4.09
CA GLY A 64 0.32 21.64 -2.76
C GLY A 64 1.41 21.20 -1.78
N ASN A 65 2.18 20.15 -2.10
CA ASN A 65 3.34 19.69 -1.34
C ASN A 65 4.69 20.30 -1.82
N SER A 66 4.66 21.18 -2.83
CA SER A 66 5.88 21.77 -3.39
C SER A 66 6.60 22.65 -2.35
N LYS A 67 7.91 22.43 -2.18
CA LYS A 67 8.79 23.28 -1.34
C LYS A 67 9.44 24.41 -2.13
N ASN A 68 9.29 24.43 -3.45
CA ASN A 68 9.88 25.42 -4.32
C ASN A 68 9.08 26.73 -4.24
N LYS A 69 9.68 27.77 -3.66
CA LYS A 69 9.04 29.09 -3.47
C LYS A 69 8.81 29.84 -4.79
N ASP A 70 9.57 29.50 -5.83
CA ASP A 70 9.50 30.14 -7.14
C ASP A 70 8.60 29.36 -8.12
N ASP A 71 7.98 28.27 -7.67
CA ASP A 71 7.09 27.46 -8.49
C ASP A 71 5.81 28.24 -8.84
N LYS A 72 5.64 28.54 -10.13
CA LYS A 72 4.48 29.24 -10.68
C LYS A 72 3.33 28.30 -11.03
N GLY A 73 3.55 26.98 -10.96
CA GLY A 73 2.59 25.96 -11.39
C GLY A 73 2.57 25.78 -12.91
N ALA A 74 1.95 24.69 -13.33
CA ALA A 74 1.73 24.41 -14.75
C ALA A 74 0.59 25.28 -15.30
N ASN A 75 0.77 25.79 -16.51
CA ASN A 75 -0.22 26.62 -17.20
C ASN A 75 -1.30 25.77 -17.92
N LYS A 76 -2.29 26.43 -18.53
CA LYS A 76 -3.38 25.77 -19.28
C LYS A 76 -2.87 24.80 -20.35
N ALA A 77 -1.90 25.19 -21.16
CA ALA A 77 -1.35 24.33 -22.22
C ALA A 77 -0.66 23.09 -21.65
N GLN A 78 0.09 23.24 -20.55
CA GLN A 78 0.71 22.11 -19.84
C GLN A 78 -0.34 21.19 -19.20
N MET A 79 -1.43 21.74 -18.67
CA MET A 79 -2.53 20.94 -18.13
C MET A 79 -3.24 20.14 -19.23
N ILE A 80 -3.50 20.74 -20.39
CA ILE A 80 -4.03 20.03 -21.56
C ILE A 80 -3.10 18.88 -21.96
N GLY A 81 -1.80 19.15 -22.08
CA GLY A 81 -0.81 18.11 -22.36
C GLY A 81 -0.81 16.97 -21.33
N ASN A 82 -0.92 17.30 -20.04
CA ASN A 82 -1.02 16.31 -18.97
C ASN A 82 -2.33 15.50 -19.07
N MET A 83 -3.48 16.15 -19.27
CA MET A 83 -4.76 15.47 -19.41
C MET A 83 -4.76 14.49 -20.59
N THR A 84 -4.27 14.95 -21.75
CA THR A 84 -4.08 14.12 -22.95
C THR A 84 -3.15 12.95 -22.69
N TRP A 85 -2.02 13.19 -22.03
CA TRP A 85 -1.08 12.13 -21.69
C TRP A 85 -1.74 11.08 -20.80
N TRP A 86 -2.46 11.49 -19.75
CA TRP A 86 -3.13 10.58 -18.84
C TRP A 86 -4.16 9.70 -19.55
N TYR A 87 -5.02 10.31 -20.38
CA TYR A 87 -6.02 9.57 -21.14
C TYR A 87 -5.38 8.58 -22.12
N ASN A 88 -4.32 8.99 -22.82
CA ASN A 88 -3.70 8.16 -23.84
C ASN A 88 -2.82 7.03 -23.25
N ASN A 89 -2.16 7.26 -22.11
CA ASN A 89 -1.13 6.37 -21.57
C ASN A 89 -1.60 5.49 -20.41
N ASN A 90 -2.87 5.55 -20.04
CA ASN A 90 -3.42 4.71 -18.99
C ASN A 90 -4.73 4.05 -19.43
N ASP A 91 -4.96 2.84 -18.97
CA ASP A 91 -6.24 2.16 -19.06
C ASP A 91 -7.08 2.42 -17.82
N TYR A 92 -8.40 2.32 -17.96
CA TYR A 92 -9.38 2.43 -16.87
C TYR A 92 -9.37 3.76 -16.10
N LEU A 93 -8.89 4.83 -16.72
CA LEU A 93 -8.81 6.16 -16.10
C LEU A 93 -10.18 6.59 -15.55
N LYS A 94 -10.26 6.75 -14.23
CA LYS A 94 -11.44 7.22 -13.50
C LYS A 94 -11.01 8.15 -12.39
N LEU A 95 -11.84 9.15 -12.13
CA LEU A 95 -11.73 10.02 -10.97
C LEU A 95 -13.10 10.06 -10.31
N THR A 96 -13.22 9.45 -9.14
CA THR A 96 -14.49 9.33 -8.40
C THR A 96 -14.37 9.98 -7.04
N THR A 97 -15.46 10.51 -6.50
CA THR A 97 -15.48 10.98 -5.11
C THR A 97 -15.17 9.82 -4.16
N SER A 98 -14.27 10.05 -3.19
CA SER A 98 -13.90 9.05 -2.19
C SER A 98 -15.10 8.68 -1.30
N GLU A 99 -15.17 7.44 -0.87
CA GLU A 99 -16.26 6.96 -0.01
C GLU A 99 -16.38 7.80 1.28
N GLY A 100 -17.62 8.17 1.62
CA GLY A 100 -17.92 8.98 2.80
C GLY A 100 -17.54 10.46 2.70
N THR A 101 -17.13 10.93 1.51
CA THR A 101 -16.77 12.33 1.27
C THR A 101 -17.71 12.99 0.26
N TYR A 102 -17.70 14.32 0.25
CA TYR A 102 -18.51 15.14 -0.65
C TYR A 102 -17.68 16.34 -1.12
N PRO A 103 -17.87 16.81 -2.36
CA PRO A 103 -17.33 18.09 -2.77
C PRO A 103 -18.08 19.24 -2.07
N ASP A 104 -17.34 20.23 -1.59
CA ASP A 104 -17.90 21.41 -0.92
C ASP A 104 -17.45 22.69 -1.65
N ALA A 105 -18.41 23.57 -1.94
CA ALA A 105 -18.11 24.92 -2.38
C ALA A 105 -17.98 25.86 -1.17
N ILE A 106 -16.98 26.72 -1.19
CA ILE A 106 -16.67 27.67 -0.12
C ILE A 106 -16.64 29.07 -0.73
N GLU A 107 -17.59 29.90 -0.34
CA GLU A 107 -17.59 31.32 -0.64
C GLU A 107 -16.94 32.07 0.52
N TYR A 108 -15.72 32.57 0.31
CA TYR A 108 -15.02 33.36 1.31
C TYR A 108 -15.47 34.82 1.29
N LYS A 109 -15.62 35.40 2.50
CA LYS A 109 -15.83 36.84 2.64
C LYS A 109 -14.56 37.64 2.33
N GLU A 110 -13.43 37.11 2.78
CA GLU A 110 -12.13 37.69 2.53
C GLU A 110 -11.68 37.33 1.10
N GLY A 111 -11.36 38.34 0.29
CA GLY A 111 -10.90 38.16 -1.09
C GLY A 111 -11.98 37.88 -2.13
N ASP A 112 -13.26 37.73 -1.73
CA ASP A 112 -14.39 37.50 -2.65
C ASP A 112 -14.13 36.27 -3.55
N GLN A 113 -13.67 35.18 -2.93
CA GLN A 113 -13.21 33.97 -3.62
C GLN A 113 -14.22 32.83 -3.49
N ILE A 114 -14.36 32.07 -4.58
CA ILE A 114 -15.14 30.83 -4.62
C ILE A 114 -14.18 29.67 -4.81
N TRP A 115 -14.10 28.79 -3.83
CA TRP A 115 -13.33 27.55 -3.92
C TRP A 115 -14.25 26.35 -3.96
N VAL A 116 -13.84 25.29 -4.65
CA VAL A 116 -14.45 23.96 -4.53
C VAL A 116 -13.38 23.01 -4.03
N GLN A 117 -13.65 22.36 -2.90
CA GLN A 117 -12.82 21.34 -2.32
C GLN A 117 -13.36 19.97 -2.73
N THR A 118 -12.49 19.09 -3.24
CA THR A 118 -12.85 17.71 -3.57
C THR A 118 -11.95 16.73 -2.85
N TRP A 119 -12.53 15.55 -2.60
CA TRP A 119 -11.86 14.38 -2.07
C TRP A 119 -12.11 13.27 -3.09
N ASP A 120 -11.15 13.08 -3.98
CA ASP A 120 -11.28 12.21 -5.12
C ASP A 120 -10.37 11.00 -4.98
N HIS A 121 -10.68 9.99 -5.78
CA HIS A 121 -9.96 8.74 -5.89
C HIS A 121 -9.63 8.51 -7.36
N LEU A 122 -8.34 8.51 -7.69
CA LEU A 122 -7.85 8.26 -9.03
C LEU A 122 -7.59 6.76 -9.19
N TYR A 123 -8.31 6.15 -10.13
CA TYR A 123 -8.02 4.80 -10.60
C TYR A 123 -7.49 4.84 -12.02
N ALA A 124 -6.33 4.23 -12.27
CA ALA A 124 -5.77 4.06 -13.61
C ALA A 124 -4.67 3.00 -13.62
N VAL A 125 -4.44 2.33 -14.75
CA VAL A 125 -3.29 1.44 -14.93
C VAL A 125 -2.43 1.95 -16.07
N ASN A 126 -1.15 2.23 -15.81
CA ASN A 126 -0.27 2.73 -16.86
C ASN A 126 -0.01 1.67 -17.94
N LYS A 127 -0.29 1.99 -19.21
CA LYS A 127 -0.16 1.07 -20.34
C LYS A 127 1.26 0.57 -20.55
N GLN A 128 2.26 1.38 -20.22
CA GLN A 128 3.67 1.07 -20.48
C GLN A 128 4.29 0.25 -19.34
N THR A 129 3.99 0.58 -18.10
CA THR A 129 4.67 0.03 -16.92
C THR A 129 3.81 -0.93 -16.11
N GLY A 130 2.50 -0.98 -16.35
CA GLY A 130 1.54 -1.74 -15.54
C GLY A 130 1.36 -1.19 -14.12
N VAL A 131 1.99 -0.07 -13.77
CA VAL A 131 1.82 0.54 -12.45
C VAL A 131 0.39 1.06 -12.31
N GLU A 132 -0.28 0.53 -11.30
CA GLU A 132 -1.61 0.97 -10.87
C GLU A 132 -1.50 2.27 -10.06
N PHE A 133 -2.41 3.18 -10.37
CA PHE A 133 -2.82 4.29 -9.54
C PHE A 133 -4.16 3.89 -8.93
N ASP A 134 -4.17 3.69 -7.63
CA ASP A 134 -5.36 3.52 -6.79
C ASP A 134 -5.19 4.50 -5.62
N ASP A 135 -5.19 5.79 -5.96
CA ASP A 135 -4.64 6.84 -5.11
C ASP A 135 -5.73 7.84 -4.67
N PRO A 136 -5.77 8.21 -3.38
CA PRO A 136 -6.53 9.37 -2.95
C PRO A 136 -5.88 10.66 -3.47
N ILE A 137 -6.71 11.55 -4.01
CA ILE A 137 -6.31 12.87 -4.50
C ILE A 137 -7.22 13.91 -3.86
N HIS A 138 -6.61 14.90 -3.20
CA HIS A 138 -7.32 16.06 -2.71
C HIS A 138 -7.02 17.26 -3.61
N ARG A 139 -8.06 17.93 -4.10
CA ARG A 139 -7.93 19.14 -4.91
C ARG A 139 -8.75 20.29 -4.34
N LEU A 140 -8.17 21.48 -4.46
CA LEU A 140 -8.83 22.76 -4.23
C LEU A 140 -8.88 23.51 -5.56
N TYR A 141 -10.07 23.80 -6.04
CA TYR A 141 -10.33 24.51 -7.29
C TYR A 141 -10.76 25.95 -6.97
N LEU A 142 -9.97 26.95 -7.33
CA LEU A 142 -10.39 28.35 -7.29
C LEU A 142 -11.13 28.67 -8.58
N LEU A 143 -12.32 29.23 -8.45
CA LEU A 143 -13.16 29.65 -9.57
C LEU A 143 -13.08 31.17 -9.78
N ASN A 144 -13.47 31.61 -10.96
CA ASN A 144 -13.77 33.02 -11.19
C ASN A 144 -15.09 33.40 -10.49
N LYS A 145 -15.35 34.72 -10.40
CA LYS A 145 -16.45 35.28 -9.58
C LYS A 145 -17.85 34.77 -9.92
N ASP A 146 -18.09 34.40 -11.18
CA ASP A 146 -19.38 33.87 -11.65
C ASP A 146 -19.41 32.33 -11.69
N ALA A 147 -18.38 31.67 -11.15
CA ALA A 147 -18.23 30.22 -11.16
C ALA A 147 -18.35 29.58 -12.56
N SER A 148 -17.91 30.29 -13.61
CA SER A 148 -17.94 29.80 -14.99
C SER A 148 -16.62 29.18 -15.48
N LYS A 149 -15.50 29.46 -14.80
CA LYS A 149 -14.16 28.95 -15.12
C LYS A 149 -13.36 28.59 -13.88
N ILE A 150 -12.54 27.55 -13.99
CA ILE A 150 -11.50 27.20 -13.04
C ILE A 150 -10.26 28.05 -13.34
N VAL A 151 -9.82 28.82 -12.35
CA VAL A 151 -8.65 29.71 -12.45
C VAL A 151 -7.42 29.04 -11.86
N TYR A 152 -7.58 28.23 -10.81
CA TYR A 152 -6.44 27.59 -10.18
C TYR A 152 -6.81 26.25 -9.55
N ILE A 153 -5.87 25.29 -9.57
CA ILE A 153 -5.97 24.02 -8.85
C ILE A 153 -4.76 23.86 -7.93
N SER A 154 -5.00 23.61 -6.65
CA SER A 154 -4.00 23.06 -5.73
C SER A 154 -4.26 21.57 -5.57
N GLU A 155 -3.32 20.72 -5.97
CA GLU A 155 -3.43 19.26 -5.91
C GLU A 155 -2.51 18.67 -4.85
N TYR A 156 -3.06 17.77 -4.04
CA TYR A 156 -2.34 16.96 -3.08
C TYR A 156 -2.58 15.48 -3.41
N ASN A 157 -1.50 14.73 -3.59
CA ASN A 157 -1.55 13.32 -3.97
C ASN A 157 -0.34 12.57 -3.38
N ASN A 158 -0.35 11.24 -3.51
CA ASN A 158 0.77 10.39 -3.11
C ASN A 158 1.86 10.35 -4.18
N GLN A 159 2.93 11.13 -4.00
CA GLN A 159 4.05 11.18 -4.94
C GLN A 159 4.80 9.84 -5.10
N ASN A 160 4.63 8.88 -4.19
CA ASN A 160 5.29 7.58 -4.30
C ASN A 160 4.78 6.77 -5.48
N THR A 161 3.49 6.83 -5.80
CA THR A 161 2.92 6.08 -6.93
C THR A 161 3.44 6.62 -8.26
N TYR A 162 3.52 7.94 -8.40
CA TYR A 162 4.17 8.60 -9.54
C TYR A 162 5.64 8.20 -9.69
N ARG A 163 6.38 8.15 -8.57
CA ARG A 163 7.78 7.69 -8.55
C ARG A 163 7.89 6.22 -8.94
N LYS A 164 7.00 5.35 -8.45
CA LYS A 164 6.94 3.92 -8.82
C LYS A 164 6.75 3.76 -10.32
N ARG A 165 5.79 4.46 -10.92
CA ARG A 165 5.58 4.47 -12.37
C ARG A 165 6.83 4.91 -13.13
N ASN A 166 7.49 5.99 -12.71
CA ASN A 166 8.69 6.47 -13.39
C ASN A 166 9.87 5.48 -13.26
N ASN A 167 10.05 4.87 -12.08
CA ASN A 167 11.09 3.87 -11.86
C ASN A 167 10.84 2.58 -12.65
N ALA A 168 9.58 2.24 -12.91
CA ALA A 168 9.20 1.06 -13.69
C ALA A 168 9.25 1.30 -15.21
N TRP A 169 9.65 2.49 -15.67
CA TRP A 169 9.71 2.80 -17.09
C TRP A 169 10.80 1.97 -17.79
N PRO A 170 10.56 1.45 -19.02
CA PRO A 170 11.58 0.71 -19.76
C PRO A 170 12.88 1.50 -19.89
N GLY A 171 14.01 0.83 -19.59
CA GLY A 171 15.34 1.44 -19.57
C GLY A 171 15.78 1.94 -18.18
N ASN A 172 14.91 1.89 -17.17
CA ASN A 172 15.24 2.18 -15.77
C ASN A 172 15.45 0.90 -14.95
N ASP A 173 16.04 -0.14 -15.55
CA ASP A 173 16.30 -1.41 -14.89
C ASP A 173 17.18 -1.20 -13.65
N ARG A 174 16.84 -1.90 -12.56
CA ARG A 174 17.56 -1.83 -11.28
C ARG A 174 17.79 -3.23 -10.75
N GLU A 175 18.99 -3.47 -10.28
CA GLU A 175 19.34 -4.66 -9.52
C GLU A 175 18.90 -4.49 -8.06
N ASN A 176 18.65 -5.60 -7.39
CA ASN A 176 18.34 -5.65 -5.95
C ASN A 176 18.99 -6.89 -5.35
N GLY A 177 20.29 -6.79 -5.09
CA GLY A 177 21.06 -7.85 -4.47
C GLY A 177 21.60 -8.92 -5.42
N THR A 178 22.04 -10.04 -4.83
CA THR A 178 22.70 -11.17 -5.51
C THR A 178 21.91 -12.46 -5.34
N ILE A 179 21.91 -13.30 -6.39
CA ILE A 179 21.28 -14.63 -6.38
C ILE A 179 22.37 -15.70 -6.46
N TYR A 180 22.27 -16.70 -5.59
CA TYR A 180 23.18 -17.83 -5.51
C TYR A 180 22.45 -19.15 -5.72
N ILE A 181 22.92 -19.97 -6.66
CA ILE A 181 22.44 -21.35 -6.90
C ILE A 181 23.09 -22.39 -5.97
N ASN A 182 24.18 -22.00 -5.29
CA ASN A 182 24.85 -22.82 -4.28
C ASN A 182 25.38 -21.93 -3.15
N HIS A 183 24.85 -22.10 -1.96
CA HIS A 183 25.18 -21.30 -0.79
C HIS A 183 24.99 -22.10 0.50
N LYS A 184 25.71 -21.74 1.58
CA LYS A 184 25.62 -22.43 2.88
C LYS A 184 24.20 -22.46 3.43
N ASN A 185 23.42 -21.40 3.24
CA ASN A 185 22.04 -21.31 3.75
C ASN A 185 21.08 -22.23 2.98
N ILE A 186 21.34 -22.52 1.70
CA ILE A 186 20.62 -23.57 0.97
C ILE A 186 20.87 -24.93 1.63
N ASN A 187 22.12 -25.20 2.01
CA ASN A 187 22.46 -26.43 2.72
C ASN A 187 21.77 -26.48 4.10
N THR A 188 21.65 -25.35 4.80
CA THR A 188 20.89 -25.25 6.05
C THR A 188 19.43 -25.68 5.87
N VAL A 189 18.74 -25.20 4.82
CA VAL A 189 17.35 -25.62 4.51
C VAL A 189 17.26 -27.12 4.26
N ARG A 190 18.13 -27.66 3.39
CA ARG A 190 18.18 -29.10 3.09
C ARG A 190 18.40 -29.92 4.35
N LEU A 191 19.37 -29.53 5.19
CA LEU A 191 19.69 -30.22 6.43
C LEU A 191 18.52 -30.18 7.40
N SER A 192 17.83 -29.05 7.54
CA SER A 192 16.66 -28.94 8.42
C SER A 192 15.52 -29.85 7.95
N ILE A 193 15.17 -29.81 6.66
CA ILE A 193 14.09 -30.61 6.08
C ILE A 193 14.43 -32.11 6.12
N TYR A 194 15.61 -32.51 5.65
CA TYR A 194 15.99 -33.92 5.63
C TYR A 194 16.15 -34.50 7.03
N SER A 195 16.64 -33.72 8.01
CA SER A 195 16.67 -34.18 9.41
C SER A 195 15.26 -34.41 9.94
N PHE A 196 14.31 -33.51 9.65
CA PHE A 196 12.92 -33.64 10.08
C PHE A 196 12.26 -34.91 9.54
N ILE A 197 12.33 -35.16 8.22
CA ILE A 197 11.65 -36.32 7.63
C ILE A 197 12.29 -37.65 8.04
N ASN A 198 13.55 -37.64 8.49
CA ASN A 198 14.24 -38.82 9.04
C ASN A 198 14.06 -38.97 10.56
N GLY A 199 13.24 -38.13 11.20
CA GLY A 199 12.93 -38.20 12.63
C GLY A 199 13.99 -37.59 13.56
N ASP A 200 15.01 -36.93 13.01
CA ASP A 200 16.02 -36.18 13.79
C ASP A 200 15.54 -34.74 14.01
N TYR A 201 14.50 -34.61 14.85
CA TYR A 201 13.83 -33.34 15.11
C TYR A 201 14.72 -32.33 15.84
N GLU A 202 15.52 -32.78 16.82
CA GLU A 202 16.48 -31.94 17.53
C GLU A 202 17.46 -31.27 16.55
N LYS A 203 18.05 -32.06 15.64
CA LYS A 203 18.92 -31.51 14.60
C LYS A 203 18.18 -30.60 13.64
N SER A 204 16.98 -30.99 13.19
CA SER A 204 16.17 -30.16 12.30
C SER A 204 15.94 -28.76 12.88
N TYR A 205 15.55 -28.69 14.15
CA TYR A 205 15.25 -27.45 14.85
C TYR A 205 16.50 -26.70 15.32
N SER A 206 17.67 -27.34 15.37
CA SER A 206 18.94 -26.68 15.70
C SER A 206 19.38 -25.65 14.66
N TYR A 207 18.82 -25.68 13.45
CA TYR A 207 19.08 -24.70 12.39
C TYR A 207 18.24 -23.43 12.50
N TRP A 208 17.26 -23.40 13.40
CA TRP A 208 16.34 -22.29 13.57
C TRP A 208 16.78 -21.41 14.75
N ASP A 209 16.42 -20.12 14.68
CA ASP A 209 16.39 -19.27 15.85
C ASP A 209 15.23 -19.68 16.77
N GLU A 210 15.40 -19.55 18.08
CA GLU A 210 14.38 -19.95 19.06
C GLU A 210 13.10 -19.12 18.96
N ASN A 211 13.21 -17.88 18.49
CA ASN A 211 12.11 -16.94 18.30
C ASN A 211 11.60 -16.92 16.86
N ALA A 212 11.99 -17.91 16.04
CA ALA A 212 11.59 -17.92 14.64
C ALA A 212 10.06 -17.97 14.46
N GLU A 213 9.59 -17.34 13.39
CA GLU A 213 8.18 -17.25 13.04
C GLU A 213 7.84 -18.18 11.86
N VAL A 214 6.68 -18.83 11.93
CA VAL A 214 6.18 -19.72 10.88
C VAL A 214 4.88 -19.15 10.32
N ASN A 215 4.93 -18.73 9.06
CA ASN A 215 3.81 -18.25 8.29
C ASN A 215 3.28 -19.35 7.36
N ASP A 216 2.29 -20.09 7.83
CA ASP A 216 1.55 -21.08 7.04
C ASP A 216 0.34 -20.40 6.38
N ILE A 217 0.26 -20.43 5.05
CA ILE A 217 -0.85 -19.80 4.30
C ILE A 217 -2.23 -20.40 4.61
N ASN A 218 -2.29 -21.54 5.29
CA ASN A 218 -3.52 -22.20 5.72
C ASN A 218 -3.99 -21.71 7.11
N LEU A 219 -3.24 -20.82 7.76
CA LEU A 219 -3.59 -20.19 9.03
C LEU A 219 -3.91 -18.69 8.82
N PRO A 220 -4.77 -18.09 9.68
CA PRO A 220 -5.09 -16.67 9.58
C PRO A 220 -3.91 -15.77 9.99
N ASP A 221 -3.07 -16.24 10.91
CA ASP A 221 -1.96 -15.49 11.48
C ASP A 221 -0.71 -16.39 11.59
N PRO A 222 0.50 -15.82 11.51
CA PRO A 222 1.74 -16.54 11.78
C PRO A 222 1.80 -17.08 13.22
N ILE A 223 2.55 -18.17 13.41
CA ILE A 223 2.73 -18.82 14.70
C ILE A 223 4.21 -18.85 15.11
N THR A 224 4.47 -19.02 16.40
CA THR A 224 5.83 -19.20 16.90
C THR A 224 6.39 -20.56 16.49
N LEU A 225 7.72 -20.68 16.39
CA LEU A 225 8.37 -21.98 16.19
C LEU A 225 8.00 -22.99 17.28
N ALA A 226 7.79 -22.54 18.52
CA ALA A 226 7.37 -23.41 19.63
C ALA A 226 6.00 -24.05 19.38
N ASP A 227 5.03 -23.30 18.86
CA ASP A 227 3.72 -23.82 18.52
C ASP A 227 3.75 -24.67 17.24
N ALA A 228 4.59 -24.30 16.26
CA ALA A 228 4.84 -25.12 15.08
C ALA A 228 5.44 -26.49 15.44
N LYS A 229 6.33 -26.57 16.44
CA LYS A 229 6.85 -27.86 16.97
C LYS A 229 5.73 -28.74 17.51
N LYS A 230 4.80 -28.18 18.30
CA LYS A 230 3.63 -28.91 18.81
C LYS A 230 2.71 -29.39 17.67
N ALA A 231 2.48 -28.54 16.67
CA ALA A 231 1.70 -28.93 15.50
C ALA A 231 2.38 -30.07 14.72
N ASN A 232 3.71 -30.03 14.60
CA ASN A 232 4.50 -31.08 13.98
C ASN A 232 4.43 -32.41 14.74
N GLU A 233 4.34 -32.41 16.07
CA GLU A 233 4.11 -33.63 16.85
C GLU A 233 2.79 -34.32 16.46
N GLU A 234 1.73 -33.55 16.26
CA GLU A 234 0.44 -34.08 15.77
C GLU A 234 0.53 -34.54 14.31
N LEU A 235 1.28 -33.83 13.46
CA LEU A 235 1.52 -34.23 12.08
C LEU A 235 2.21 -35.60 12.01
N VAL A 236 3.31 -35.80 12.76
CA VAL A 236 4.07 -37.06 12.72
C VAL A 236 3.36 -38.20 13.45
N LYS A 237 2.39 -37.92 14.34
CA LYS A 237 1.46 -38.94 14.86
C LYS A 237 0.56 -39.47 13.76
N ASN A 238 0.03 -38.60 12.90
CA ASN A 238 -0.97 -38.93 11.88
C ASN A 238 -0.39 -39.38 10.53
N PHE A 239 0.85 -39.00 10.22
CA PHE A 239 1.49 -39.29 8.94
C PHE A 239 2.89 -39.87 9.14
N THR A 240 3.30 -40.70 8.19
CA THR A 240 4.68 -41.12 7.99
C THR A 240 5.24 -40.34 6.80
N PHE A 241 6.43 -39.75 6.94
CA PHE A 241 7.16 -39.17 5.81
C PHE A 241 7.96 -40.28 5.12
N ASP A 242 7.66 -40.53 3.85
CA ASP A 242 8.29 -41.57 3.04
C ASP A 242 9.51 -41.02 2.29
N ALA A 243 9.41 -39.77 1.80
CA ALA A 243 10.50 -39.06 1.13
C ALA A 243 10.20 -37.55 1.04
N ALA A 244 11.23 -36.76 0.73
CA ALA A 244 11.09 -35.40 0.22
C ALA A 244 11.96 -35.26 -1.03
N ASP A 245 11.36 -34.85 -2.14
CA ASP A 245 12.08 -34.57 -3.38
C ASP A 245 12.25 -33.06 -3.52
N GLU A 246 13.49 -32.59 -3.68
CA GLU A 246 13.77 -31.22 -4.12
C GLU A 246 13.35 -31.07 -5.59
N VAL A 247 12.58 -30.02 -5.90
CA VAL A 247 12.09 -29.75 -7.26
C VAL A 247 12.89 -28.60 -7.87
N GLY A 248 13.66 -28.90 -8.91
CA GLY A 248 14.57 -27.92 -9.50
C GLY A 248 15.79 -27.70 -8.61
N TYR A 249 16.16 -26.45 -8.38
CA TYR A 249 17.20 -26.05 -7.45
C TYR A 249 16.70 -24.87 -6.59
N PRO A 250 17.00 -24.84 -5.28
CA PRO A 250 16.77 -23.68 -4.45
C PRO A 250 17.66 -22.50 -4.89
N ASP A 251 17.13 -21.30 -4.75
CA ASP A 251 17.90 -20.07 -4.91
C ASP A 251 18.04 -19.38 -3.55
N TYR A 252 19.25 -18.89 -3.26
CA TYR A 252 19.49 -18.00 -2.12
C TYR A 252 19.64 -16.57 -2.62
N LEU A 253 18.81 -15.68 -2.07
CA LEU A 253 18.70 -14.29 -2.45
C LEU A 253 19.23 -13.45 -1.31
N GLU A 254 20.22 -12.61 -1.60
CA GLU A 254 20.73 -11.62 -0.67
C GLU A 254 20.41 -10.23 -1.23
N TYR A 255 19.39 -9.59 -0.66
CA TYR A 255 18.84 -8.33 -1.15
C TYR A 255 19.65 -7.12 -0.65
N ASP A 256 19.88 -6.13 -1.52
CA ASP A 256 20.46 -4.84 -1.11
C ASP A 256 19.50 -4.08 -0.20
N LEU A 257 18.20 -4.13 -0.54
CA LEU A 257 17.16 -3.48 0.23
C LEU A 257 16.94 -4.25 1.55
N TRP A 258 17.20 -3.59 2.68
CA TRP A 258 17.08 -4.13 4.04
C TRP A 258 17.98 -5.33 4.36
N GLU A 259 18.99 -5.61 3.54
CA GLU A 259 19.96 -6.71 3.75
C GLU A 259 19.30 -8.08 4.01
N SER A 260 18.10 -8.29 3.44
CA SER A 260 17.30 -9.49 3.64
C SER A 260 17.92 -10.71 2.95
N LYS A 261 17.79 -11.88 3.56
CA LYS A 261 18.48 -13.12 3.15
C LYS A 261 17.49 -14.26 3.10
N ASP A 262 17.13 -14.72 1.91
CA ASP A 262 16.06 -15.70 1.73
C ASP A 262 16.51 -16.90 0.92
N VAL A 263 16.09 -18.11 1.31
CA VAL A 263 16.15 -19.30 0.45
C VAL A 263 14.76 -19.62 -0.07
N LEU A 264 14.60 -19.58 -1.39
CA LEU A 264 13.40 -20.01 -2.09
C LEU A 264 13.60 -21.45 -2.53
N SER A 265 12.68 -22.35 -2.14
CA SER A 265 12.82 -23.78 -2.46
C SER A 265 11.49 -24.47 -2.69
N TRP A 266 11.46 -25.40 -3.66
CA TRP A 266 10.30 -26.23 -3.97
C TRP A 266 10.56 -27.68 -3.57
N TRP A 267 9.56 -28.29 -2.93
CA TRP A 267 9.64 -29.64 -2.41
C TRP A 267 8.39 -30.44 -2.74
N LYS A 268 8.54 -31.76 -2.91
CA LYS A 268 7.44 -32.72 -2.91
C LYS A 268 7.63 -33.68 -1.75
N PHE A 269 6.87 -33.50 -0.69
CA PHE A 269 6.82 -34.46 0.41
C PHE A 269 5.93 -35.63 0.02
N ARG A 270 6.43 -36.84 0.18
CA ARG A 270 5.68 -38.07 0.02
C ARG A 270 5.37 -38.59 1.39
N MET A 271 4.09 -38.73 1.68
CA MET A 271 3.60 -39.08 3.00
C MET A 271 2.59 -40.20 2.90
N THR A 272 2.55 -41.04 3.92
CA THR A 272 1.50 -42.04 4.11
C THR A 272 0.70 -41.70 5.35
N ARG A 273 -0.62 -41.50 5.19
CA ARG A 273 -1.52 -41.28 6.32
C ARG A 273 -1.72 -42.59 7.08
N LYS A 274 -1.58 -42.55 8.40
CA LYS A 274 -1.60 -43.77 9.22
C LYS A 274 -2.99 -44.34 9.46
N SER A 275 -4.04 -43.52 9.41
CA SER A 275 -5.41 -43.97 9.68
C SER A 275 -5.95 -44.94 8.61
N ASP A 276 -5.55 -44.76 7.35
CA ASP A 276 -6.09 -45.52 6.21
C ASP A 276 -5.03 -45.97 5.19
N GLY A 277 -3.76 -45.65 5.41
CA GLY A 277 -2.66 -45.98 4.49
C GLY A 277 -2.64 -45.16 3.20
N LYS A 278 -3.43 -44.08 3.10
CA LYS A 278 -3.48 -43.22 1.90
C LYS A 278 -2.12 -42.58 1.65
N LYS A 279 -1.59 -42.76 0.42
CA LYS A 279 -0.39 -42.07 -0.06
C LYS A 279 -0.73 -40.68 -0.56
N ILE A 280 0.06 -39.70 -0.13
CA ILE A 280 -0.12 -38.28 -0.38
C ILE A 280 1.19 -37.74 -0.94
N VAL A 281 1.07 -36.92 -1.98
CA VAL A 281 2.18 -36.10 -2.46
C VAL A 281 1.80 -34.65 -2.18
N LEU A 282 2.57 -33.99 -1.33
CA LEU A 282 2.36 -32.62 -0.90
C LEU A 282 3.43 -31.72 -1.51
N PRO A 283 3.11 -30.96 -2.58
CA PRO A 283 3.98 -29.91 -3.09
C PRO A 283 3.99 -28.74 -2.10
N VAL A 284 5.18 -28.23 -1.79
CA VAL A 284 5.37 -27.08 -0.92
C VAL A 284 6.40 -26.14 -1.53
N HIS A 285 6.11 -24.84 -1.55
CA HIS A 285 7.11 -23.81 -1.76
C HIS A 285 7.42 -23.13 -0.43
N TYR A 286 8.70 -23.09 -0.08
CA TYR A 286 9.19 -22.42 1.11
C TYR A 286 9.98 -21.18 0.75
N ILE A 287 9.80 -20.14 1.55
CA ILE A 287 10.69 -18.99 1.65
C ILE A 287 11.25 -19.00 3.08
N HIS A 288 12.52 -19.36 3.26
CA HIS A 288 13.19 -19.32 4.57
C HIS A 288 14.01 -18.06 4.70
N GLY A 289 13.71 -17.21 5.68
CA GLY A 289 14.48 -16.02 6.00
C GLY A 289 15.60 -16.32 7.00
N PHE A 290 16.75 -15.68 6.82
CA PHE A 290 17.97 -15.90 7.60
C PHE A 290 18.46 -14.63 8.32
N ASP A 291 19.02 -14.81 9.51
CA ASP A 291 19.87 -13.80 10.14
C ASP A 291 21.30 -13.79 9.56
N ASN A 292 22.16 -12.95 10.13
CA ASN A 292 23.55 -12.82 9.68
C ASN A 292 24.42 -14.03 10.09
N GLU A 293 24.00 -14.75 11.12
CA GLU A 293 24.62 -15.94 11.66
C GLU A 293 24.27 -17.20 10.84
N GLY A 294 23.24 -17.12 9.98
CA GLY A 294 22.75 -18.21 9.13
C GLY A 294 21.74 -19.12 9.83
N LYS A 295 21.07 -18.66 10.88
CA LYS A 295 19.88 -19.30 11.46
C LYS A 295 18.64 -18.91 10.69
N ILE A 296 17.70 -19.84 10.62
CA ILE A 296 16.38 -19.57 10.06
C ILE A 296 15.58 -18.79 11.10
N ILE A 297 15.20 -17.56 10.77
CA ILE A 297 14.44 -16.65 11.64
C ILE A 297 12.96 -16.55 11.26
N ASN A 298 12.61 -16.93 10.03
CA ASN A 298 11.22 -17.09 9.65
C ASN A 298 11.09 -18.06 8.48
N VAL A 299 9.87 -18.57 8.28
CA VAL A 299 9.51 -19.29 7.05
C VAL A 299 8.11 -18.89 6.60
N THR A 300 7.92 -18.73 5.30
CA THR A 300 6.59 -18.77 4.68
C THR A 300 6.40 -20.05 3.88
N MET A 301 5.29 -20.76 4.14
CA MET A 301 4.99 -22.06 3.57
C MET A 301 3.77 -21.98 2.65
N TYR A 302 3.96 -22.20 1.35
CA TYR A 302 2.86 -22.25 0.38
C TYR A 302 2.55 -23.70 0.02
N PHE A 303 1.41 -24.20 0.49
CA PHE A 303 0.90 -25.53 0.15
C PHE A 303 -0.61 -25.61 0.38
N ASN A 304 -1.24 -26.62 -0.21
CA ASN A 304 -2.66 -26.88 -0.04
C ASN A 304 -2.89 -27.92 1.07
N ALA A 305 -3.31 -27.48 2.27
CA ALA A 305 -3.55 -28.38 3.40
C ALA A 305 -4.68 -29.40 3.16
N SER A 306 -5.63 -29.14 2.24
CA SER A 306 -6.72 -30.08 1.93
C SER A 306 -6.22 -31.41 1.35
N LEU A 307 -4.99 -31.46 0.82
CA LEU A 307 -4.38 -32.71 0.36
C LEU A 307 -4.10 -33.70 1.50
N MET A 308 -4.03 -33.22 2.73
CA MET A 308 -3.80 -34.02 3.94
C MET A 308 -5.09 -34.55 4.57
N GLN A 309 -6.26 -34.07 4.12
CA GLN A 309 -7.58 -34.50 4.58
C GLN A 309 -8.03 -35.85 4.00
#